data_AF-A0A2W6CEC7-F1
#
_entry.id   AF-A0A2W6CEC7-F1
#
_cell.length_a   1.000
_cell.length_b   1.000
_cell.length_c   1.000
_cell.angle_alpha   90.00
_cell.angle_beta   90.00
_cell.angle_gamma   90.00
#
_symmetry.space_group_name_H-M   'P 1'
#
loop_
_entity.id
_entity.type
_entity.pdbx_description
1 polymer ?
#
loop_
_entity_poly.entity_id
_entity_poly.type
_entity_poly.pdbx_seq_one_letter_code
_entity_poly.pdbx_strand_id
1 'polypeptide(L)'
;MSRISTWALAVSLSLASAMWNPGRSEACATPVKWSVAAAFDLAANGILPPPYPQLPSLAASTTIPPSLLKAVGWVESGWRQFDSSGRPLVSGDFGYGIMQITSGMAGAFHDVRGSIDPGSQSRIASDYTYNVAEGAAALAFKYTATPRIGDGSPDTVEHWYYALWAYNGWGWVNNPNNPRFTRQGTPASDPSSFPYQERVLYLVAHPPRDSDGNPLWQPVRVSLPARSAIGKNPGPLAEPHHPHSQHPLTLAAVEQAAHLPPMPAGSTRIVALHLTNTGTQAWAATTTDVVAAGYHLFNLTGNPWRAISPFTPGIIAYGQGTVPLSRDVLPGQSIVIRLGLRAPDHPGTYRVVWDLVEGLSTWFSQAGSWPRTQVLRVYPPGQTVPTPTPRPPATPSLQENLRFVADTSIPDGTVLRAHERFDKGWLVFNSGSTTWGAGWALQVQSARAFGARRIDVPVTPPCHSANIVVRLHAPAHGGRVEGIWQLRDPTGHTVGSILTVVVRIGHGPPTPTPEPTRVPTPISASPTPTPVG
;
A
#
# COMPACT_ATOMS: atom_id res chain seq x y z
N MET A 1 -54.20 26.13 -55.09
CA MET A 1 -55.23 25.09 -54.88
C MET A 1 -54.56 23.85 -54.28
N SER A 2 -55.23 23.21 -53.30
CA SER A 2 -54.87 21.97 -52.56
C SER A 2 -53.93 22.15 -51.34
N ARG A 3 -54.47 22.38 -50.12
CA ARG A 3 -54.86 21.43 -49.03
C ARG A 3 -53.65 21.02 -48.17
N ILE A 4 -53.45 21.50 -46.94
CA ILE A 4 -54.16 21.29 -45.65
C ILE A 4 -54.37 19.81 -45.28
N SER A 5 -53.62 19.36 -44.27
CA SER A 5 -54.03 18.44 -43.17
C SER A 5 -52.85 18.30 -42.18
N THR A 6 -52.79 19.04 -41.04
CA THR A 6 -53.13 18.65 -39.64
C THR A 6 -52.62 17.25 -39.24
N TRP A 7 -51.88 17.05 -38.13
CA TRP A 7 -52.21 17.02 -36.69
C TRP A 7 -50.87 16.82 -35.92
N ALA A 8 -50.65 16.97 -34.61
CA ALA A 8 -51.16 17.74 -33.47
C ALA A 8 -50.27 17.32 -32.26
N LEU A 9 -50.22 18.15 -31.22
CA LEU A 9 -49.89 17.80 -29.81
C LEU A 9 -48.52 17.18 -29.48
N ALA A 10 -47.72 17.89 -28.68
CA ALA A 10 -47.70 17.67 -27.23
C ALA A 10 -46.51 18.42 -26.59
N VAL A 11 -46.82 19.28 -25.64
CA VAL A 11 -45.87 19.80 -24.65
C VAL A 11 -45.38 18.62 -23.82
N SER A 12 -44.06 18.46 -23.70
CA SER A 12 -43.46 17.60 -22.70
C SER A 12 -42.31 18.37 -22.06
N LEU A 13 -42.55 18.84 -20.83
CA LEU A 13 -41.49 19.22 -19.89
C LEU A 13 -40.58 18.00 -19.68
N SER A 14 -39.28 18.17 -19.90
CA SER A 14 -38.28 17.34 -19.25
C SER A 14 -37.16 18.24 -18.75
N LEU A 15 -37.26 18.57 -17.47
CA LEU A 15 -36.13 18.91 -16.61
C LEU A 15 -35.26 17.65 -16.51
N ALA A 16 -34.28 17.54 -17.41
CA ALA A 16 -33.16 16.63 -17.18
C ALA A 16 -32.20 17.32 -16.21
N SER A 17 -32.35 17.01 -14.93
CA SER A 17 -31.29 17.17 -13.93
C SER A 17 -30.03 16.52 -14.47
N ALA A 18 -29.02 17.33 -14.79
CA ALA A 18 -27.71 16.84 -15.20
C ALA A 18 -27.10 16.11 -14.00
N MET A 19 -27.23 14.78 -14.05
CA MET A 19 -26.64 13.85 -13.11
C MET A 19 -25.14 14.08 -13.06
N TRP A 20 -24.64 14.19 -11.83
CA TRP A 20 -23.25 14.02 -11.44
C TRP A 20 -22.55 13.00 -12.36
N ASN A 21 -21.57 13.45 -13.13
CA ASN A 21 -20.75 12.59 -13.99
C ASN A 21 -19.41 12.36 -13.28
N PRO A 22 -19.16 11.20 -12.63
CA PRO A 22 -17.88 10.92 -12.03
C PRO A 22 -16.89 10.55 -13.14
N GLY A 23 -16.17 11.54 -13.65
CA GLY A 23 -15.01 11.30 -14.50
C GLY A 23 -13.93 10.53 -13.72
N ARG A 24 -13.48 9.43 -14.34
CA ARG A 24 -12.52 8.39 -13.88
C ARG A 24 -13.17 7.19 -13.19
N SER A 25 -13.48 6.17 -14.00
CA SER A 25 -13.07 4.81 -13.65
C SER A 25 -11.85 4.47 -14.50
N GLU A 26 -10.64 4.80 -14.03
CA GLU A 26 -9.57 3.82 -14.25
C GLU A 26 -10.14 2.54 -13.65
N ALA A 27 -10.17 1.42 -14.38
CA ALA A 27 -10.79 0.19 -13.88
C ALA A 27 -10.32 -0.10 -12.44
N CYS A 28 -9.06 0.27 -12.14
CA CYS A 28 -8.40 0.16 -10.86
C CYS A 28 -7.87 1.53 -10.40
N ALA A 29 -8.57 2.19 -9.47
CA ALA A 29 -8.13 3.47 -8.93
C ALA A 29 -6.92 3.31 -8.01
N THR A 30 -5.88 4.14 -8.20
CA THR A 30 -4.77 4.21 -7.25
C THR A 30 -5.29 4.72 -5.90
N PRO A 31 -5.01 4.03 -4.78
CA PRO A 31 -5.50 4.47 -3.49
C PRO A 31 -4.86 5.80 -3.10
N VAL A 32 -5.68 6.69 -2.53
CA VAL A 32 -5.19 7.96 -1.98
C VAL A 32 -4.42 7.71 -0.69
N LYS A 33 -3.40 8.52 -0.40
CA LYS A 33 -2.50 8.29 0.75
C LYS A 33 -3.22 8.16 2.09
N TRP A 34 -4.37 8.82 2.28
CA TRP A 34 -5.14 8.72 3.53
C TRP A 34 -5.83 7.38 3.70
N SER A 35 -6.42 6.81 2.64
CA SER A 35 -7.01 5.48 2.76
C SER A 35 -5.94 4.42 3.01
N VAL A 36 -4.75 4.61 2.43
CA VAL A 36 -3.57 3.78 2.72
C VAL A 36 -3.12 3.94 4.18
N ALA A 37 -3.04 5.17 4.69
CA ALA A 37 -2.71 5.42 6.10
C ALA A 37 -3.70 4.75 7.06
N ALA A 38 -5.00 4.78 6.74
CA ALA A 38 -6.03 4.10 7.52
C ALA A 38 -5.84 2.58 7.50
N ALA A 39 -5.54 1.98 6.34
CA ALA A 39 -5.25 0.54 6.25
C ALA A 39 -4.04 0.15 7.12
N PHE A 40 -2.99 0.98 7.16
CA PHE A 40 -1.87 0.79 8.07
C PHE A 40 -2.27 0.86 9.54
N ASP A 41 -3.06 1.85 9.94
CA ASP A 41 -3.50 1.97 11.34
C ASP A 41 -4.38 0.77 11.75
N LEU A 42 -5.32 0.36 10.90
CA LEU A 42 -6.18 -0.78 11.16
C LEU A 42 -5.40 -2.09 11.25
N ALA A 43 -4.44 -2.31 10.35
CA ALA A 43 -3.58 -3.49 10.37
C ALA A 43 -2.68 -3.51 11.61
N ALA A 44 -2.05 -2.38 11.93
CA ALA A 44 -1.19 -2.22 13.10
C ALA A 44 -1.94 -2.42 14.41
N ASN A 45 -3.19 -1.98 14.48
CA ASN A 45 -4.05 -2.14 15.65
C ASN A 45 -4.71 -3.53 15.74
N GLY A 46 -4.54 -4.40 14.73
CA GLY A 46 -5.14 -5.74 14.71
C GLY A 46 -6.66 -5.75 14.58
N ILE A 47 -7.24 -4.73 13.94
CA ILE A 47 -8.70 -4.52 13.83
C ILE A 47 -9.23 -4.55 12.39
N LEU A 48 -8.43 -5.02 11.43
CA LEU A 48 -8.93 -5.29 10.09
C LEU A 48 -9.94 -6.45 10.14
N PRO A 49 -11.12 -6.33 9.51
CA PRO A 49 -12.11 -7.40 9.50
C PRO A 49 -11.68 -8.57 8.59
N PRO A 50 -12.26 -9.77 8.75
CA PRO A 50 -12.14 -10.82 7.74
C PRO A 50 -12.57 -10.31 6.35
N PRO A 51 -11.94 -10.77 5.24
CA PRO A 51 -10.97 -11.87 5.16
C PRO A 51 -9.50 -11.42 5.25
N TYR A 52 -9.19 -10.23 5.79
CA TYR A 52 -7.81 -9.78 5.90
C TYR A 52 -7.02 -10.64 6.92
N PRO A 53 -5.74 -10.95 6.65
CA PRO A 53 -4.85 -11.61 7.59
C PRO A 53 -4.86 -10.89 8.94
N GLN A 54 -5.00 -11.67 10.01
CA GLN A 54 -5.02 -11.16 11.37
C GLN A 54 -3.62 -11.20 11.96
N LEU A 55 -3.32 -10.27 12.87
CA LEU A 55 -2.07 -10.30 13.62
C LEU A 55 -2.01 -11.53 14.54
N PRO A 56 -0.87 -12.23 14.62
CA PRO A 56 -0.68 -13.24 15.65
C PRO A 56 -0.60 -12.59 17.04
N SER A 57 -0.79 -13.40 18.08
CA SER A 57 -0.58 -12.94 19.47
C SER A 57 0.90 -12.64 19.73
N LEU A 58 1.20 -11.44 20.22
CA LEU A 58 2.53 -10.92 20.54
C LEU A 58 2.67 -10.74 22.05
N ALA A 59 3.01 -11.81 22.77
CA ALA A 59 3.33 -11.74 24.20
C ALA A 59 2.34 -10.90 25.05
N ALA A 60 1.04 -11.13 24.85
CA ALA A 60 -0.13 -10.45 25.45
C ALA A 60 -0.68 -9.18 24.77
N SER A 61 -0.13 -8.76 23.63
CA SER A 61 -0.78 -7.80 22.73
C SER A 61 -1.06 -8.41 21.34
N THR A 62 -1.82 -7.70 20.52
CA THR A 62 -2.05 -8.00 19.09
C THR A 62 -1.81 -6.75 18.25
N THR A 63 -0.81 -5.95 18.63
CA THR A 63 -0.55 -4.62 18.07
C THR A 63 0.88 -4.48 17.58
N ILE A 64 1.05 -3.66 16.56
CA ILE A 64 2.32 -3.13 16.09
C ILE A 64 2.23 -1.61 16.24
N PRO A 65 3.29 -0.89 16.66
CA PRO A 65 3.30 0.57 16.64
C PRO A 65 2.90 1.10 15.25
N PRO A 66 1.79 1.85 15.09
CA PRO A 66 1.30 2.22 13.77
C PRO A 66 2.29 3.05 12.95
N SER A 67 3.08 3.92 13.60
CA SER A 67 4.13 4.69 12.92
C SER A 67 5.24 3.80 12.35
N LEU A 68 5.55 2.69 13.01
CA LEU A 68 6.57 1.73 12.59
C LEU A 68 6.11 0.95 11.36
N LEU A 69 4.88 0.43 11.36
CA LEU A 69 4.35 -0.27 10.19
C LEU A 69 4.23 0.66 8.97
N LYS A 70 3.76 1.90 9.18
CA LYS A 70 3.73 2.96 8.17
C LYS A 70 5.11 3.26 7.59
N ALA A 71 6.12 3.35 8.45
CA ALA A 71 7.50 3.61 8.05
C ALA A 71 8.11 2.44 7.25
N VAL A 72 7.82 1.18 7.62
CA VAL A 72 8.18 -0.01 6.83
C VAL A 72 7.62 0.12 5.42
N GLY A 73 6.30 0.27 5.26
CA GLY A 73 5.70 0.41 3.94
C GLY A 73 6.21 1.60 3.14
N TRP A 74 6.64 2.67 3.81
CA TRP A 74 7.28 3.80 3.14
C TRP A 74 8.68 3.45 2.61
N VAL A 75 9.50 2.76 3.41
CA VAL A 75 10.82 2.28 2.98
C VAL A 75 10.70 1.31 1.80
N GLU A 76 9.70 0.43 1.83
CA GLU A 76 9.48 -0.60 0.81
C GLU A 76 9.06 -0.02 -0.54
N SER A 77 8.11 0.91 -0.56
CA SER A 77 7.51 1.33 -1.83
C SER A 77 7.17 2.82 -1.93
N GLY A 78 7.34 3.60 -0.85
CA GLY A 78 6.79 4.95 -0.74
C GLY A 78 5.25 4.94 -0.75
N TRP A 79 4.66 3.88 -0.19
CA TRP A 79 3.22 3.60 -0.19
C TRP A 79 2.60 3.36 -1.59
N ARG A 80 3.32 2.66 -2.47
CA ARG A 80 2.84 2.34 -3.82
C ARG A 80 2.47 0.86 -3.93
N GLN A 81 1.20 0.58 -4.16
CA GLN A 81 0.74 -0.76 -4.54
C GLN A 81 0.97 -1.06 -6.03
N PHE A 82 0.90 -0.01 -6.86
CA PHE A 82 0.99 -0.11 -8.31
C PHE A 82 2.14 0.76 -8.85
N ASP A 83 2.71 0.37 -10.00
CA ASP A 83 3.67 1.16 -10.74
C ASP A 83 3.01 2.37 -11.45
N SER A 84 3.81 3.22 -12.11
CA SER A 84 3.29 4.40 -12.82
C SER A 84 2.37 4.07 -14.00
N SER A 85 2.36 2.82 -14.43
CA SER A 85 1.49 2.31 -15.49
C SER A 85 0.22 1.67 -14.93
N GLY A 86 0.04 1.62 -13.60
CA GLY A 86 -1.12 1.01 -12.94
C GLY A 86 -1.07 -0.52 -12.87
N ARG A 87 0.13 -1.14 -12.99
CA ARG A 87 0.32 -2.58 -12.78
C ARG A 87 0.76 -2.84 -11.33
N PRO A 88 0.48 -4.02 -10.76
CA PRO A 88 1.05 -4.43 -9.48
C PRO A 88 2.55 -4.15 -9.40
N LEU A 89 2.98 -3.52 -8.32
CA LEU A 89 4.40 -3.29 -8.08
C LEU A 89 5.08 -4.63 -7.74
N VAL A 90 6.11 -5.00 -8.48
CA VAL A 90 6.91 -6.20 -8.24
C VAL A 90 8.39 -5.84 -8.34
N SER A 91 9.17 -6.09 -7.28
CA SER A 91 10.63 -5.89 -7.27
C SER A 91 11.37 -7.04 -7.95
N GLY A 92 12.67 -6.85 -8.20
CA GLY A 92 13.52 -7.85 -8.86
C GLY A 92 13.71 -9.16 -8.08
N ASP A 93 13.48 -9.15 -6.77
CA ASP A 93 13.44 -10.32 -5.89
C ASP A 93 12.04 -10.91 -5.71
N PHE A 94 11.06 -10.45 -6.49
CA PHE A 94 9.65 -10.86 -6.42
C PHE A 94 8.94 -10.44 -5.12
N GLY A 95 9.27 -9.26 -4.61
CA GLY A 95 8.50 -8.55 -3.59
C GLY A 95 7.29 -7.84 -4.18
N TYR A 96 6.09 -8.18 -3.70
CA TYR A 96 4.83 -7.71 -4.29
C TYR A 96 4.23 -6.57 -3.46
N GLY A 97 3.75 -5.54 -4.15
CA GLY A 97 2.89 -4.49 -3.64
C GLY A 97 3.53 -3.57 -2.59
N ILE A 98 2.68 -2.89 -1.84
CA ILE A 98 3.08 -1.77 -0.97
C ILE A 98 4.08 -2.13 0.13
N MET A 99 4.04 -3.36 0.64
CA MET A 99 4.96 -3.91 1.64
C MET A 99 6.03 -4.83 1.05
N GLN A 100 6.12 -4.96 -0.28
CA GLN A 100 7.13 -5.77 -0.99
C GLN A 100 7.23 -7.22 -0.45
N ILE A 101 6.07 -7.87 -0.26
CA ILE A 101 5.98 -9.23 0.28
C ILE A 101 6.63 -10.20 -0.69
N THR A 102 7.69 -10.88 -0.26
CA THR A 102 8.46 -11.82 -1.10
C THR A 102 8.30 -13.27 -0.67
N SER A 103 8.25 -13.53 0.63
CA SER A 103 8.23 -14.90 1.18
C SER A 103 7.01 -15.68 0.69
N GLY A 104 7.26 -16.77 -0.03
CA GLY A 104 6.23 -17.67 -0.56
C GLY A 104 5.50 -17.17 -1.81
N MET A 105 5.89 -16.02 -2.38
CA MET A 105 5.35 -15.52 -3.65
C MET A 105 5.87 -16.32 -4.84
N ALA A 106 5.07 -16.41 -5.91
CA ALA A 106 5.54 -16.95 -7.18
C ALA A 106 6.69 -16.12 -7.78
N GLY A 107 7.68 -16.82 -8.30
CA GLY A 107 8.94 -16.30 -8.83
C GLY A 107 10.04 -16.14 -7.77
N ALA A 108 9.67 -15.90 -6.52
CA ALA A 108 10.63 -15.82 -5.43
C ALA A 108 11.36 -17.16 -5.26
N PHE A 109 12.68 -17.10 -5.02
CA PHE A 109 13.53 -18.28 -4.81
C PHE A 109 13.44 -19.34 -5.94
N HIS A 110 13.13 -18.91 -7.17
CA HIS A 110 12.93 -19.77 -8.35
C HIS A 110 11.71 -20.72 -8.26
N ASP A 111 10.80 -20.51 -7.32
CA ASP A 111 9.53 -21.25 -7.25
C ASP A 111 8.47 -20.56 -8.11
N VAL A 112 8.17 -21.17 -9.27
CA VAL A 112 7.21 -20.64 -10.25
C VAL A 112 5.79 -20.49 -9.68
N ARG A 113 5.43 -21.30 -8.68
CA ARG A 113 4.09 -21.30 -8.07
C ARG A 113 4.06 -20.56 -6.74
N GLY A 114 5.19 -20.51 -6.04
CA GLY A 114 5.24 -20.04 -4.66
C GLY A 114 4.61 -21.05 -3.69
N SER A 115 4.78 -20.79 -2.39
CA SER A 115 4.29 -21.66 -1.32
C SER A 115 2.97 -21.19 -0.70
N ILE A 116 2.57 -19.93 -0.89
CA ILE A 116 1.26 -19.42 -0.46
C ILE A 116 0.22 -19.63 -1.56
N ASP A 117 -1.06 -19.77 -1.21
CA ASP A 117 -2.07 -20.10 -2.22
C ASP A 117 -2.21 -18.99 -3.29
N PRO A 118 -2.55 -19.33 -4.54
CA PRO A 118 -2.63 -18.36 -5.62
C PRO A 118 -3.64 -17.21 -5.40
N GLY A 119 -4.70 -17.46 -4.63
CA GLY A 119 -5.70 -16.44 -4.29
C GLY A 119 -5.12 -15.38 -3.35
N SER A 120 -4.34 -15.80 -2.35
CA SER A 120 -3.62 -14.88 -1.47
C SER A 120 -2.53 -14.11 -2.22
N GLN A 121 -1.75 -14.77 -3.10
CA GLN A 121 -0.79 -14.07 -3.97
C GLN A 121 -1.47 -12.99 -4.82
N SER A 122 -2.64 -13.31 -5.38
CA SER A 122 -3.45 -12.36 -6.16
C SER A 122 -3.83 -11.14 -5.32
N ARG A 123 -4.37 -11.36 -4.10
CA ARG A 123 -4.74 -10.26 -3.21
C ARG A 123 -3.53 -9.44 -2.76
N ILE A 124 -2.40 -10.07 -2.43
CA ILE A 124 -1.14 -9.35 -2.14
C ILE A 124 -0.73 -8.45 -3.30
N ALA A 125 -0.88 -8.92 -4.55
CA ALA A 125 -0.53 -8.14 -5.73
C ALA A 125 -1.49 -6.96 -6.01
N SER A 126 -2.75 -7.04 -5.58
CA SER A 126 -3.80 -6.15 -6.08
C SER A 126 -4.57 -5.36 -5.02
N ASP A 127 -4.73 -5.90 -3.83
CA ASP A 127 -5.40 -5.26 -2.69
C ASP A 127 -4.33 -4.73 -1.73
N TYR A 128 -4.17 -3.41 -1.69
CA TYR A 128 -3.19 -2.76 -0.82
C TYR A 128 -3.47 -3.02 0.67
N THR A 129 -4.74 -3.14 1.08
CA THR A 129 -5.10 -3.43 2.48
C THR A 129 -4.70 -4.86 2.83
N TYR A 130 -4.96 -5.82 1.93
CA TYR A 130 -4.51 -7.20 2.10
C TYR A 130 -2.99 -7.29 2.15
N ASN A 131 -2.29 -6.57 1.27
CA ASN A 131 -0.83 -6.51 1.26
C ASN A 131 -0.25 -5.92 2.57
N VAL A 132 -0.85 -4.84 3.07
CA VAL A 132 -0.48 -4.25 4.38
C VAL A 132 -0.71 -5.25 5.52
N ALA A 133 -1.85 -5.95 5.51
CA ALA A 133 -2.17 -6.97 6.52
C ALA A 133 -1.17 -8.15 6.51
N GLU A 134 -0.81 -8.67 5.33
CA GLU A 134 0.23 -9.70 5.19
C GLU A 134 1.59 -9.18 5.65
N GLY A 135 1.94 -7.93 5.32
CA GLY A 135 3.18 -7.31 5.79
C GLY A 135 3.24 -7.14 7.30
N ALA A 136 2.12 -6.76 7.91
CA ALA A 136 1.98 -6.66 9.36
C ALA A 136 2.14 -8.04 10.03
N ALA A 137 1.45 -9.06 9.53
CA ALA A 137 1.57 -10.43 10.02
C ALA A 137 2.99 -10.99 9.87
N ALA A 138 3.65 -10.74 8.74
CA ALA A 138 5.05 -11.14 8.51
C ALA A 138 6.00 -10.44 9.50
N LEU A 139 5.85 -9.14 9.71
CA LEU A 139 6.65 -8.39 10.68
C LEU A 139 6.43 -8.89 12.12
N ALA A 140 5.17 -9.15 12.51
CA ALA A 140 4.83 -9.73 13.80
C ALA A 140 5.46 -11.12 13.99
N PHE A 141 5.44 -11.98 12.96
CA PHE A 141 6.15 -13.25 13.00
C PHE A 141 7.65 -13.04 13.23
N LYS A 142 8.29 -12.10 12.51
CA LYS A 142 9.72 -11.78 12.70
C LYS A 142 10.02 -11.32 14.13
N TYR A 143 9.15 -10.51 14.72
CA TYR A 143 9.30 -10.08 16.12
C TYR A 143 9.39 -11.26 17.08
N THR A 144 8.47 -12.23 16.95
CA THR A 144 8.49 -13.44 17.79
C THR A 144 9.69 -14.36 17.52
N ALA A 145 10.23 -14.34 16.29
CA ALA A 145 11.34 -15.18 15.87
C ALA A 145 12.72 -14.59 16.16
N THR A 146 12.80 -13.32 16.58
CA THR A 146 14.06 -12.63 16.88
C THR A 146 14.33 -12.53 18.38
N PRO A 147 15.60 -12.35 18.81
CA PRO A 147 15.91 -12.13 20.22
C PRO A 147 15.16 -10.93 20.79
N ARG A 148 14.83 -10.98 22.07
CA ARG A 148 14.12 -9.90 22.76
C ARG A 148 15.03 -8.71 23.02
N ILE A 149 14.45 -7.52 23.03
CA ILE A 149 15.07 -6.28 23.49
C ILE A 149 14.25 -5.82 24.69
N GLY A 150 14.91 -5.41 25.78
CA GLY A 150 14.21 -4.94 26.97
C GLY A 150 13.31 -6.02 27.57
N ASP A 151 12.11 -5.61 27.96
CA ASP A 151 11.06 -6.54 28.41
C ASP A 151 10.34 -7.28 27.25
N GLY A 152 10.61 -6.90 26.00
CA GLY A 152 9.95 -7.44 24.82
C GLY A 152 8.49 -7.00 24.65
N SER A 153 8.11 -5.84 25.19
CA SER A 153 6.81 -5.21 24.94
C SER A 153 6.66 -4.82 23.46
N PRO A 154 5.60 -5.28 22.77
CA PRO A 154 5.34 -4.92 21.37
C PRO A 154 4.90 -3.47 21.20
N ASP A 155 4.47 -2.78 22.25
CA ASP A 155 4.10 -1.37 22.16
C ASP A 155 5.31 -0.44 22.12
N THR A 156 6.49 -0.92 22.53
CA THR A 156 7.74 -0.15 22.50
C THR A 156 8.36 -0.20 21.10
N VAL A 157 8.49 0.95 20.45
CA VAL A 157 8.98 1.09 19.06
C VAL A 157 10.37 0.47 18.90
N GLU A 158 11.27 0.72 19.85
CA GLU A 158 12.65 0.26 19.80
C GLU A 158 12.79 -1.27 19.90
N HIS A 159 11.82 -1.98 20.50
CA HIS A 159 11.85 -3.43 20.64
C HIS A 159 11.74 -4.17 19.30
N TRP A 160 11.24 -3.48 18.27
CA TRP A 160 11.13 -4.02 16.92
C TRP A 160 12.44 -3.97 16.13
N TYR A 161 13.53 -3.44 16.70
CA TYR A 161 14.79 -3.24 15.96
C TYR A 161 15.32 -4.52 15.28
N TYR A 162 15.29 -5.66 15.97
CA TYR A 162 15.68 -6.94 15.37
C TYR A 162 14.63 -7.49 14.40
N ALA A 163 13.34 -7.29 14.67
CA ALA A 163 12.27 -7.68 13.75
C ALA A 163 12.39 -6.96 12.41
N LEU A 164 12.72 -5.66 12.42
CA LEU A 164 12.97 -4.85 11.22
C LEU A 164 14.17 -5.35 10.42
N TRP A 165 15.27 -5.73 11.10
CA TRP A 165 16.40 -6.36 10.43
C TRP A 165 15.98 -7.71 9.81
N ALA A 166 15.24 -8.54 10.56
CA ALA A 166 14.76 -9.83 10.05
C ALA A 166 13.73 -9.70 8.92
N TYR A 167 12.97 -8.60 8.86
CA TYR A 167 12.05 -8.26 7.77
C TYR A 167 12.81 -7.99 6.48
N ASN A 168 13.90 -7.21 6.55
CA ASN A 168 14.80 -6.96 5.41
C ASN A 168 15.68 -8.17 5.04
N GLY A 169 15.81 -9.13 5.94
CA GLY A 169 16.60 -10.35 5.77
C GLY A 169 17.65 -10.49 6.86
N TRP A 170 17.52 -11.55 7.67
CA TRP A 170 18.43 -11.85 8.77
C TRP A 170 19.79 -12.34 8.25
N GLY A 171 20.87 -11.64 8.60
CA GLY A 171 22.23 -12.04 8.20
C GLY A 171 23.25 -10.90 8.21
N TRP A 172 24.54 -11.24 8.14
CA TRP A 172 25.66 -10.29 8.26
C TRP A 172 25.59 -9.14 7.26
N VAL A 173 25.12 -9.38 6.03
CA VAL A 173 24.96 -8.31 5.03
C VAL A 173 24.07 -7.17 5.55
N ASN A 174 23.03 -7.48 6.31
CA ASN A 174 22.08 -6.50 6.86
C ASN A 174 22.35 -6.14 8.33
N ASN A 175 23.38 -6.74 8.96
CA ASN A 175 23.78 -6.41 10.33
C ASN A 175 24.20 -4.93 10.43
N PRO A 176 23.73 -4.16 11.43
CA PRO A 176 24.08 -2.75 11.59
C PRO A 176 25.58 -2.49 11.80
N ASN A 177 26.34 -3.51 12.21
CA ASN A 177 27.79 -3.47 12.35
C ASN A 177 28.55 -3.91 11.10
N ASN A 178 27.86 -4.18 10.00
CA ASN A 178 28.51 -4.36 8.71
C ASN A 178 29.20 -3.04 8.28
N PRO A 179 30.52 -3.06 7.97
CA PRO A 179 31.27 -1.85 7.58
C PRO A 179 30.73 -1.11 6.34
N ARG A 180 29.87 -1.75 5.52
CA ARG A 180 29.21 -1.07 4.41
C ARG A 180 28.34 0.11 4.84
N PHE A 181 27.86 0.11 6.09
CA PHE A 181 27.01 1.15 6.64
C PHE A 181 27.85 2.25 7.30
N THR A 182 28.30 3.21 6.50
CA THR A 182 29.17 4.32 6.92
C THR A 182 28.46 5.36 7.78
N ARG A 183 27.13 5.44 7.69
CA ARG A 183 26.27 6.46 8.35
C ARG A 183 26.62 7.90 7.93
N GLN A 184 27.08 8.08 6.70
CA GLN A 184 27.27 9.40 6.13
C GLN A 184 25.93 10.10 5.90
N GLY A 185 25.77 11.34 6.37
CA GLY A 185 24.53 12.11 6.21
C GLY A 185 23.38 11.61 7.11
N THR A 186 22.18 11.51 6.56
CA THR A 186 21.00 10.94 7.22
C THR A 186 20.36 9.86 6.35
N PRO A 187 19.50 8.99 6.90
CA PRO A 187 18.72 8.04 6.10
C PRO A 187 17.89 8.67 4.97
N ALA A 188 17.55 9.96 5.06
CA ALA A 188 16.87 10.68 3.99
C ALA A 188 17.83 11.17 2.89
N SER A 189 19.05 11.59 3.24
CA SER A 189 20.02 12.13 2.28
C SER A 189 20.88 11.06 1.61
N ASP A 190 21.19 9.98 2.32
CA ASP A 190 22.01 8.86 1.84
C ASP A 190 21.51 7.54 2.48
N PRO A 191 20.40 6.98 2.00
CA PRO A 191 19.81 5.77 2.58
C PRO A 191 20.74 4.55 2.50
N SER A 192 21.62 4.46 1.49
CA SER A 192 22.55 3.33 1.32
C SER A 192 23.59 3.22 2.44
N SER A 193 23.91 4.34 3.09
CA SER A 193 24.89 4.40 4.19
C SER A 193 24.33 3.91 5.53
N PHE A 194 23.03 3.60 5.62
CA PHE A 194 22.36 3.17 6.86
C PHE A 194 21.72 1.78 6.70
N PRO A 195 21.73 0.95 7.76
CA PRO A 195 21.02 -0.32 7.76
C PRO A 195 19.49 -0.09 7.76
N TYR A 196 18.75 -1.10 7.29
CA TYR A 196 17.31 -1.01 7.07
C TYR A 196 16.52 -0.53 8.30
N GLN A 197 16.77 -1.13 9.45
CA GLN A 197 16.09 -0.81 10.69
C GLN A 197 16.35 0.62 11.17
N GLU A 198 17.53 1.19 10.92
CA GLU A 198 17.83 2.60 11.23
C GLU A 198 17.10 3.55 10.27
N ARG A 199 16.91 3.15 9.01
CA ARG A 199 16.11 3.92 8.03
C ARG A 199 14.63 3.96 8.40
N VAL A 200 14.07 2.83 8.82
CA VAL A 200 12.67 2.74 9.28
C VAL A 200 12.48 3.60 10.53
N LEU A 201 13.32 3.42 11.57
CA LEU A 201 13.20 4.21 12.81
C LEU A 201 13.45 5.70 12.59
N TYR A 202 14.30 6.07 11.64
CA TYR A 202 14.43 7.47 11.24
C TYR A 202 13.12 8.04 10.70
N LEU A 203 12.40 7.30 9.85
CA LEU A 203 11.10 7.72 9.32
C LEU A 203 10.00 7.73 10.38
N VAL A 204 10.05 6.85 11.38
CA VAL A 204 9.16 6.93 12.55
C VAL A 204 9.25 8.31 13.22
N ALA A 205 10.48 8.84 13.38
CA ALA A 205 10.72 10.17 13.93
C ALA A 205 10.61 11.32 12.92
N HIS A 206 10.69 11.04 11.62
CA HIS A 206 10.71 12.03 10.54
C HIS A 206 9.75 11.63 9.41
N PRO A 207 8.43 11.60 9.66
CA PRO A 207 7.44 11.23 8.66
C PRO A 207 7.57 12.10 7.40
N PRO A 208 7.41 11.50 6.21
CA PRO A 208 7.20 12.23 4.97
C PRO A 208 5.98 13.16 5.10
N ARG A 209 5.96 14.20 4.27
CA ARG A 209 4.86 15.16 4.24
C ARG A 209 4.06 15.06 2.94
N ASP A 210 2.77 15.34 3.01
CA ASP A 210 1.92 15.50 1.85
C ASP A 210 2.06 16.89 1.18
N SER A 211 1.27 17.15 0.14
CA SER A 211 1.26 18.43 -0.57
C SER A 211 0.79 19.62 0.25
N ASP A 212 0.00 19.38 1.31
CA ASP A 212 -0.46 20.39 2.26
C ASP A 212 0.55 20.60 3.41
N GLY A 213 1.65 19.84 3.41
CA GLY A 213 2.70 19.87 4.43
C GLY A 213 2.38 19.06 5.69
N ASN A 214 1.30 18.27 5.70
CA ASN A 214 0.96 17.37 6.80
C ASN A 214 1.94 16.21 6.85
N PRO A 215 2.50 15.86 8.02
CA PRO A 215 3.19 14.59 8.16
C PRO A 215 2.19 13.44 7.96
N LEU A 216 2.62 12.34 7.32
CA LEU A 216 1.75 11.19 7.06
C LEU A 216 1.36 10.42 8.34
N TRP A 217 2.07 10.63 9.45
CA TRP A 217 1.74 10.14 10.79
C TRP A 217 2.31 11.09 11.85
N GLN A 218 1.88 10.92 13.10
CA GLN A 218 2.50 11.60 14.24
C GLN A 218 3.96 11.13 14.41
N PRO A 219 4.95 12.04 14.42
CA PRO A 219 6.33 11.67 14.69
C PRO A 219 6.47 11.08 16.11
N VAL A 220 7.15 9.94 16.23
CA VAL A 220 7.51 9.32 17.51
C VAL A 220 9.03 9.41 17.66
N ARG A 221 9.51 9.85 18.82
CA ARG A 221 10.96 9.85 19.10
C ARG A 221 11.46 8.40 19.13
N VAL A 222 12.74 8.21 18.80
CA VAL A 222 13.34 6.88 18.76
C VAL A 222 14.73 6.90 19.40
N SER A 223 15.04 5.83 20.14
CA SER A 223 16.34 5.60 20.77
C SER A 223 16.99 4.33 20.21
N LEU A 224 18.05 4.47 19.42
CA LEU A 224 18.70 3.30 18.82
C LEU A 224 19.43 2.46 19.89
N PRO A 225 19.36 1.11 19.83
CA PRO A 225 20.20 0.25 20.66
C PRO A 225 21.69 0.54 20.46
N ALA A 226 22.48 0.38 21.52
CA ALA A 226 23.93 0.58 21.46
C ALA A 226 24.58 -0.43 20.50
N ARG A 227 25.26 0.08 19.46
CA ARG A 227 25.91 -0.78 18.45
C ARG A 227 26.93 -1.75 19.03
N SER A 228 27.62 -1.37 20.10
CA SER A 228 28.58 -2.24 20.81
C SER A 228 27.93 -3.48 21.42
N ALA A 229 26.63 -3.43 21.73
CA ALA A 229 25.88 -4.56 22.26
C ALA A 229 25.41 -5.53 21.14
N ILE A 230 25.47 -5.12 19.87
CA ILE A 230 25.01 -5.93 18.73
C ILE A 230 26.17 -6.78 18.21
N GLY A 231 26.18 -8.06 18.59
CA GLY A 231 27.16 -9.02 18.12
C GLY A 231 27.00 -9.43 16.65
N LYS A 232 27.95 -10.25 16.17
CA LYS A 232 27.80 -10.97 14.88
C LYS A 232 26.66 -11.99 14.91
N ASN A 233 26.50 -12.65 16.06
CA ASN A 233 25.37 -13.49 16.42
C ASN A 233 24.55 -12.72 17.48
N PRO A 234 23.46 -12.04 17.09
CA PRO A 234 22.70 -11.21 18.00
C PRO A 234 21.97 -12.07 19.04
N GLY A 235 22.15 -11.75 20.32
CA GLY A 235 21.36 -12.27 21.43
C GLY A 235 20.40 -11.21 21.98
N PRO A 236 19.75 -11.48 23.13
CA PRO A 236 18.92 -10.50 23.80
C PRO A 236 19.68 -9.20 24.11
N LEU A 237 19.00 -8.07 24.00
CA LEU A 237 19.54 -6.75 24.36
C LEU A 237 18.83 -6.18 25.58
N ALA A 238 19.58 -5.40 26.37
CA ALA A 238 18.98 -4.56 27.39
C ALA A 238 18.10 -3.46 26.78
N GLU A 239 17.19 -2.92 27.59
CA GLU A 239 16.35 -1.78 27.27
C GLU A 239 17.20 -0.59 26.78
N PRO A 240 16.90 0.01 25.61
CA PRO A 240 17.54 1.24 25.18
C PRO A 240 17.28 2.40 26.15
N HIS A 241 18.16 3.39 26.18
CA HIS A 241 17.93 4.58 27.02
C HIS A 241 16.72 5.35 26.51
N HIS A 242 15.72 5.56 27.38
CA HIS A 242 14.46 6.25 27.06
C HIS A 242 13.71 5.60 25.89
N PRO A 243 13.08 4.43 26.09
CA PRO A 243 12.22 3.82 25.08
C PRO A 243 10.93 4.61 24.89
N HIS A 244 10.31 4.47 23.72
CA HIS A 244 9.07 5.15 23.37
C HIS A 244 7.99 4.15 22.97
N SER A 245 6.86 4.21 23.68
CA SER A 245 5.72 3.36 23.39
C SER A 245 4.69 4.07 22.51
N GLN A 246 4.03 3.31 21.65
CA GLN A 246 2.90 3.75 20.86
C GLN A 246 1.80 2.69 20.94
N HIS A 247 0.76 3.00 21.71
CA HIS A 247 -0.41 2.13 21.86
C HIS A 247 -1.51 2.50 20.85
N PRO A 248 -2.44 1.58 20.52
CA PRO A 248 -3.65 1.93 19.82
C PRO A 248 -4.44 2.99 20.57
N LEU A 249 -4.94 3.98 19.84
CA LEU A 249 -5.81 5.00 20.39
C LEU A 249 -7.26 4.48 20.47
N THR A 250 -7.98 4.85 21.53
CA THR A 250 -9.41 4.53 21.65
C THR A 250 -10.23 5.35 20.65
N LEU A 251 -10.01 6.67 20.66
CA LEU A 251 -10.60 7.64 19.74
C LEU A 251 -9.56 8.03 18.69
N ALA A 252 -9.64 7.43 17.51
CA ALA A 252 -8.79 7.80 16.39
C ALA A 252 -9.51 7.72 15.06
N ALA A 253 -9.26 8.73 14.23
CA ALA A 253 -9.79 8.84 12.88
C ALA A 253 -8.65 9.06 11.89
N VAL A 254 -8.86 8.57 10.67
CA VAL A 254 -8.16 9.10 9.49
C VAL A 254 -9.18 9.83 8.64
N GLU A 255 -8.89 11.09 8.33
CA GLU A 255 -9.81 11.94 7.57
C GLU A 255 -9.29 12.29 6.17
N GLN A 256 -10.21 12.29 5.22
CA GLN A 256 -10.01 12.84 3.89
C GLN A 256 -11.10 13.86 3.58
N ALA A 257 -10.73 15.13 3.60
CA ALA A 257 -11.57 16.22 3.12
C ALA A 257 -11.45 16.38 1.61
N ALA A 258 -12.56 16.72 0.95
CA ALA A 258 -12.54 17.14 -0.45
C ALA A 258 -11.60 18.35 -0.65
N HIS A 259 -10.98 18.46 -1.83
CA HIS A 259 -10.10 19.59 -2.15
C HIS A 259 -10.84 20.94 -1.98
N LEU A 260 -10.19 21.88 -1.27
CA LEU A 260 -10.70 23.24 -1.07
C LEU A 260 -10.18 24.17 -2.17
N PRO A 261 -11.02 24.65 -3.10
CA PRO A 261 -10.61 25.73 -3.99
C PRO A 261 -10.55 27.06 -3.23
N PRO A 262 -9.92 28.10 -3.82
CA PRO A 262 -9.98 29.45 -3.27
C PRO A 262 -11.42 29.92 -3.03
N MET A 263 -11.67 30.63 -1.94
CA MET A 263 -12.99 31.11 -1.53
C MET A 263 -13.03 32.64 -1.37
N PRO A 264 -14.13 33.32 -1.73
CA PRO A 264 -14.31 34.73 -1.35
C PRO A 264 -14.36 34.89 0.18
N ALA A 265 -13.85 36.00 0.69
CA ALA A 265 -13.96 36.34 2.11
C ALA A 265 -15.41 36.31 2.62
N GLY A 266 -15.63 35.72 3.79
CA GLY A 266 -16.94 35.57 4.43
C GLY A 266 -17.90 34.57 3.78
N SER A 267 -17.54 33.96 2.64
CA SER A 267 -18.38 32.98 1.94
C SER A 267 -18.43 31.63 2.66
N THR A 268 -19.50 30.85 2.42
CA THR A 268 -19.68 29.50 2.99
C THR A 268 -19.71 28.45 1.90
N ARG A 269 -19.10 27.29 2.17
CA ARG A 269 -19.11 26.11 1.28
C ARG A 269 -19.36 24.83 2.06
N ILE A 270 -20.15 23.93 1.47
CA ILE A 270 -20.30 22.56 1.99
C ILE A 270 -19.08 21.73 1.59
N VAL A 271 -18.40 21.15 2.57
CA VAL A 271 -17.24 20.25 2.38
C VAL A 271 -17.63 18.84 2.83
N ALA A 272 -17.34 17.85 1.99
CA ALA A 272 -17.47 16.45 2.35
C ALA A 272 -16.18 15.96 3.01
N LEU A 273 -16.30 15.37 4.19
CA LEU A 273 -15.25 14.78 5.00
C LEU A 273 -15.48 13.28 5.10
N HIS A 274 -14.62 12.49 4.44
CA HIS A 274 -14.59 11.05 4.59
C HIS A 274 -13.79 10.70 5.84
N LEU A 275 -14.37 9.89 6.71
CA LEU A 275 -13.82 9.52 8.00
C LEU A 275 -13.76 8.00 8.09
N THR A 276 -12.64 7.46 8.52
CA THR A 276 -12.49 6.05 8.87
C THR A 276 -12.14 5.94 10.34
N ASN A 277 -12.87 5.11 11.09
CA ASN A 277 -12.55 4.81 12.48
C ASN A 277 -11.37 3.86 12.56
N THR A 278 -10.21 4.39 12.96
CA THR A 278 -8.97 3.63 13.14
C THR A 278 -8.65 3.37 14.61
N GLY A 279 -9.48 3.87 15.52
CA GLY A 279 -9.41 3.60 16.94
C GLY A 279 -10.06 2.29 17.35
N THR A 280 -9.91 1.93 18.62
CA THR A 280 -10.45 0.68 19.17
C THR A 280 -11.88 0.82 19.70
N GLN A 281 -12.40 2.04 19.84
CA GLN A 281 -13.75 2.32 20.34
C GLN A 281 -14.74 2.60 19.18
N ALA A 282 -15.98 2.14 19.31
CA ALA A 282 -17.06 2.55 18.45
C ALA A 282 -17.43 4.02 18.68
N TRP A 283 -17.70 4.76 17.61
CA TRP A 283 -18.19 6.14 17.71
C TRP A 283 -19.71 6.14 17.78
N ALA A 284 -20.26 6.71 18.85
CA ALA A 284 -21.71 6.77 19.04
C ALA A 284 -22.33 7.97 18.30
N ALA A 285 -23.52 7.80 17.73
CA ALA A 285 -24.27 8.85 17.04
C ALA A 285 -25.44 9.44 17.85
N THR A 286 -25.92 8.73 18.88
CA THR A 286 -27.17 9.11 19.58
C THR A 286 -27.11 9.03 21.10
N THR A 287 -25.96 8.75 21.70
CA THR A 287 -25.79 8.66 23.16
C THR A 287 -25.30 9.98 23.75
N THR A 288 -25.11 10.04 25.08
CA THR A 288 -24.53 11.19 25.79
C THR A 288 -23.13 11.56 25.29
N ASP A 289 -22.39 10.57 24.79
CA ASP A 289 -21.03 10.71 24.24
C ASP A 289 -21.08 10.70 22.71
N VAL A 290 -21.99 11.51 22.14
CA VAL A 290 -22.15 11.63 20.69
C VAL A 290 -20.86 12.11 20.06
N VAL A 291 -20.42 11.44 19.00
CA VAL A 291 -19.32 11.90 18.17
C VAL A 291 -19.85 12.87 17.13
N ALA A 292 -19.13 13.97 16.93
CA ALA A 292 -19.43 14.98 15.92
C ALA A 292 -18.13 15.44 15.25
N ALA A 293 -18.22 15.92 14.00
CA ALA A 293 -17.09 16.55 13.33
C ALA A 293 -17.20 18.08 13.38
N GLY A 294 -16.05 18.73 13.44
CA GLY A 294 -15.92 20.18 13.37
C GLY A 294 -14.66 20.59 12.62
N TYR A 295 -14.37 21.88 12.66
CA TYR A 295 -13.09 22.40 12.19
C TYR A 295 -12.65 23.63 12.96
N HIS A 296 -11.35 23.87 12.94
CA HIS A 296 -10.70 25.05 13.47
C HIS A 296 -9.97 25.78 12.35
N LEU A 297 -10.10 27.10 12.31
CA LEU A 297 -9.35 27.94 11.39
C LEU A 297 -8.10 28.45 12.08
N PHE A 298 -6.96 28.25 11.42
CA PHE A 298 -5.66 28.69 11.86
C PHE A 298 -5.07 29.69 10.87
N ASN A 299 -4.29 30.65 11.39
CA ASN A 299 -3.34 31.37 10.58
C ASN A 299 -2.16 30.45 10.15
N LEU A 300 -1.37 30.87 9.16
CA LEU A 300 -0.26 30.05 8.65
C LEU A 300 0.91 29.87 9.62
N THR A 301 1.06 30.76 10.60
CA THR A 301 2.12 30.67 11.61
C THR A 301 1.78 29.70 12.74
N GLY A 302 0.50 29.36 12.92
CA GLY A 302 0.04 28.42 13.93
C GLY A 302 0.54 27.01 13.66
N ASN A 303 0.79 26.27 14.75
CA ASN A 303 1.11 24.85 14.71
C ASN A 303 -0.20 24.05 14.91
N PRO A 304 -0.80 23.50 13.83
CA PRO A 304 -2.09 22.81 13.90
C PRO A 304 -1.99 21.39 14.47
N TRP A 305 -0.79 20.93 14.85
CA TRP A 305 -0.51 19.56 15.27
C TRP A 305 -0.25 19.46 16.78
N ARG A 306 -0.94 20.29 17.56
CA ARG A 306 -0.96 20.23 19.02
C ARG A 306 -2.39 19.99 19.47
N ALA A 307 -2.56 19.40 20.66
CA ALA A 307 -3.87 19.26 21.29
C ALA A 307 -4.62 20.60 21.22
N ILE A 308 -5.79 20.58 20.59
CA ILE A 308 -6.54 21.80 20.31
C ILE A 308 -7.24 22.25 21.59
N SER A 309 -7.12 23.54 21.90
CA SER A 309 -7.74 24.19 23.06
C SER A 309 -8.12 25.63 22.70
N PRO A 310 -8.93 26.30 23.54
CA PRO A 310 -9.17 27.75 23.45
C PRO A 310 -7.90 28.62 23.38
N PHE A 311 -6.76 28.09 23.86
CA PHE A 311 -5.50 28.83 23.97
C PHE A 311 -4.44 28.38 22.96
N THR A 312 -4.77 27.48 22.04
CA THR A 312 -3.80 26.97 21.06
C THR A 312 -3.36 28.11 20.12
N PRO A 313 -2.06 28.44 20.07
CA PRO A 313 -1.59 29.58 19.30
C PRO A 313 -1.92 29.48 17.81
N GLY A 314 -2.44 30.57 17.25
CA GLY A 314 -2.73 30.70 15.83
C GLY A 314 -4.14 30.31 15.41
N ILE A 315 -4.99 29.83 16.33
CA ILE A 315 -6.43 29.70 16.07
C ILE A 315 -7.03 31.10 15.90
N ILE A 316 -7.85 31.26 14.86
CA ILE A 316 -8.57 32.50 14.57
C ILE A 316 -10.10 32.32 14.63
N ALA A 317 -10.60 31.08 14.50
CA ALA A 317 -12.02 30.76 14.67
C ALA A 317 -12.24 29.24 14.92
N TYR A 318 -13.31 28.89 15.65
CA TYR A 318 -13.71 27.51 15.97
C TYR A 318 -14.80 26.98 15.02
N GLY A 319 -14.81 27.45 13.78
CA GLY A 319 -15.78 27.05 12.76
C GLY A 319 -17.19 27.61 13.00
N GLN A 320 -18.22 26.85 12.61
CA GLN A 320 -19.63 27.24 12.70
C GLN A 320 -20.44 26.30 13.62
N GLY A 321 -19.75 25.54 14.47
CA GLY A 321 -20.33 24.44 15.26
C GLY A 321 -19.94 23.06 14.70
N THR A 322 -20.42 22.01 15.37
CA THR A 322 -20.14 20.61 15.04
C THR A 322 -21.35 19.95 14.37
N VAL A 323 -21.10 18.91 13.57
CA VAL A 323 -22.13 18.11 12.90
C VAL A 323 -22.06 16.67 13.42
N PRO A 324 -23.11 16.14 14.07
CA PRO A 324 -23.10 14.79 14.63
C PRO A 324 -23.05 13.72 13.54
N LEU A 325 -22.57 12.52 13.91
CA LEU A 325 -22.61 11.35 13.02
C LEU A 325 -24.05 10.98 12.66
N SER A 326 -24.27 10.47 11.46
CA SER A 326 -25.60 10.00 11.03
C SER A 326 -25.92 8.56 11.48
N ARG A 327 -24.91 7.83 11.98
CA ARG A 327 -24.99 6.45 12.47
C ARG A 327 -23.75 6.15 13.30
N ASP A 328 -23.83 5.11 14.13
CA ASP A 328 -22.65 4.59 14.82
C ASP A 328 -21.61 4.10 13.80
N VAL A 329 -20.34 4.27 14.15
CA VAL A 329 -19.20 3.88 13.32
C VAL A 329 -18.27 2.99 14.15
N LEU A 330 -18.36 1.69 13.89
CA LEU A 330 -17.50 0.69 14.53
C LEU A 330 -16.04 0.83 14.05
N PRO A 331 -15.05 0.32 14.79
CA PRO A 331 -13.67 0.21 14.32
C PRO A 331 -13.59 -0.40 12.91
N GLY A 332 -12.79 0.21 12.03
CA GLY A 332 -12.66 -0.17 10.62
C GLY A 332 -13.77 0.35 9.69
N GLN A 333 -14.89 0.86 10.22
CA GLN A 333 -15.94 1.42 9.38
C GLN A 333 -15.65 2.86 8.98
N SER A 334 -16.30 3.30 7.90
CA SER A 334 -16.19 4.67 7.39
C SER A 334 -17.55 5.36 7.27
N ILE A 335 -17.53 6.68 7.35
CA ILE A 335 -18.69 7.57 7.19
C ILE A 335 -18.29 8.83 6.42
N VAL A 336 -19.25 9.50 5.79
CA VAL A 336 -19.05 10.80 5.15
C VAL A 336 -19.90 11.84 5.86
N ILE A 337 -19.27 12.92 6.32
CA ILE A 337 -19.95 14.06 6.93
C ILE A 337 -19.86 15.28 6.01
N ARG A 338 -20.92 16.09 5.98
CA ARG A 338 -20.97 17.33 5.21
C ARG A 338 -21.03 18.52 6.16
N LEU A 339 -20.01 19.37 6.14
CA LEU A 339 -19.87 20.53 7.04
C LEU A 339 -19.88 21.85 6.25
N GLY A 340 -20.47 22.90 6.84
CA GLY A 340 -20.39 24.26 6.33
C GLY A 340 -19.08 24.95 6.74
N LEU A 341 -18.13 25.04 5.82
CA LEU A 341 -16.91 25.82 5.99
C LEU A 341 -17.18 27.29 5.65
N ARG A 342 -17.02 28.20 6.62
CA ARG A 342 -17.07 29.66 6.40
C ARG A 342 -15.65 30.19 6.24
N ALA A 343 -15.36 30.85 5.13
CA ALA A 343 -14.09 31.53 4.94
C ALA A 343 -13.95 32.74 5.89
N PRO A 344 -12.75 33.01 6.41
CA PRO A 344 -12.44 34.27 7.11
C PRO A 344 -12.90 35.52 6.35
N ASP A 345 -13.23 36.58 7.09
CA ASP A 345 -13.67 37.86 6.52
C ASP A 345 -12.51 38.68 5.92
N HIS A 346 -11.27 38.33 6.25
CA HIS A 346 -10.08 38.95 5.69
C HIS A 346 -9.46 38.05 4.61
N PRO A 347 -9.10 38.61 3.43
CA PRO A 347 -8.32 37.90 2.44
C PRO A 347 -6.98 37.45 3.00
N GLY A 348 -6.51 36.28 2.58
CA GLY A 348 -5.29 35.69 3.11
C GLY A 348 -5.21 34.20 2.82
N THR A 349 -4.16 33.56 3.35
CA THR A 349 -4.05 32.10 3.33
C THR A 349 -4.13 31.61 4.77
N TYR A 350 -4.92 30.55 4.96
CA TYR A 350 -5.26 29.99 6.25
C TYR A 350 -5.09 28.47 6.20
N ARG A 351 -5.16 27.83 7.37
CA ARG A 351 -5.31 26.38 7.48
C ARG A 351 -6.67 26.05 8.08
N VAL A 352 -7.37 25.11 7.45
CA VAL A 352 -8.53 24.45 8.04
C VAL A 352 -8.02 23.18 8.69
N VAL A 353 -8.29 23.00 9.98
CA VAL A 353 -7.96 21.80 10.74
C VAL A 353 -9.25 21.08 11.04
N TRP A 354 -9.45 19.92 10.43
CA TRP A 354 -10.60 19.06 10.64
C TRP A 354 -10.34 18.20 11.88
N ASP A 355 -11.30 18.11 12.78
CA ASP A 355 -11.18 17.31 14.00
C ASP A 355 -12.55 16.77 14.40
N LEU A 356 -12.55 15.67 15.14
CA LEU A 356 -13.74 15.06 15.72
C LEU A 356 -13.79 15.38 17.21
N VAL A 357 -14.99 15.42 17.77
CA VAL A 357 -15.23 15.60 19.21
C VAL A 357 -16.16 14.51 19.69
N GLU A 358 -15.83 13.88 20.82
CA GLU A 358 -16.73 13.03 21.58
C GLU A 358 -17.39 13.86 22.69
N GLY A 359 -18.72 13.75 22.78
CA GLY A 359 -19.53 14.57 23.67
C GLY A 359 -19.40 16.06 23.32
N LEU A 360 -19.21 16.91 24.32
CA LEU A 360 -19.14 18.37 24.15
C LEU A 360 -17.74 18.96 24.31
N SER A 361 -16.73 18.17 24.65
CA SER A 361 -15.42 18.74 25.06
C SER A 361 -14.18 17.96 24.65
N THR A 362 -14.27 16.66 24.37
CA THR A 362 -13.08 15.82 24.15
C THR A 362 -12.80 15.72 22.65
N TRP A 363 -11.91 16.59 22.16
CA TRP A 363 -11.47 16.52 20.77
C TRP A 363 -10.57 15.31 20.56
N PHE A 364 -10.66 14.67 19.40
CA PHE A 364 -9.85 13.53 19.03
C PHE A 364 -8.35 13.89 19.04
N SER A 365 -8.00 15.12 18.64
CA SER A 365 -6.63 15.65 18.81
C SER A 365 -6.14 15.73 20.26
N GLN A 366 -7.03 15.87 21.25
CA GLN A 366 -6.68 15.81 22.66
C GLN A 366 -6.50 14.36 23.13
N ALA A 367 -7.19 13.41 22.51
CA ALA A 367 -7.02 11.97 22.70
C ALA A 367 -5.81 11.40 21.93
N GLY A 368 -5.07 12.23 21.19
CA GLY A 368 -3.87 11.83 20.45
C GLY A 368 -4.08 11.52 18.97
N SER A 369 -5.32 11.52 18.47
CA SER A 369 -5.62 11.35 17.04
C SER A 369 -5.13 12.57 16.28
N TRP A 370 -4.28 12.37 15.28
CA TRP A 370 -3.67 13.49 14.57
C TRP A 370 -4.66 14.11 13.57
N PRO A 371 -5.03 15.41 13.69
CA PRO A 371 -6.06 15.99 12.84
C PRO A 371 -5.55 16.28 11.43
N ARG A 372 -6.49 16.27 10.46
CA ARG A 372 -6.22 16.64 9.06
C ARG A 372 -6.18 18.15 8.87
N THR A 373 -5.15 18.65 8.18
CA THR A 373 -5.09 20.08 7.78
C THR A 373 -5.16 20.27 6.27
N GLN A 374 -5.81 21.35 5.84
CA GLN A 374 -5.86 21.79 4.44
C GLN A 374 -5.59 23.28 4.33
N VAL A 375 -4.89 23.69 3.27
CA VAL A 375 -4.70 25.11 2.96
C VAL A 375 -5.99 25.69 2.39
N LEU A 376 -6.45 26.80 2.97
CA LEU A 376 -7.56 27.60 2.47
C LEU A 376 -7.05 28.96 1.99
N ARG A 377 -7.23 29.25 0.70
CA ARG A 377 -6.93 30.58 0.13
C ARG A 377 -8.21 31.39 0.09
N VAL A 378 -8.18 32.58 0.68
CA VAL A 378 -9.29 33.53 0.75
C VAL A 378 -8.95 34.78 -0.04
N TYR A 379 -9.85 35.20 -0.92
CA TYR A 379 -9.66 36.38 -1.77
C TYR A 379 -10.74 37.46 -1.51
N PRO A 380 -10.50 38.72 -1.91
CA PRO A 380 -11.45 39.81 -1.70
C PRO A 380 -12.85 39.54 -2.28
N PRO A 381 -13.94 39.99 -1.64
CA PRO A 381 -15.27 39.87 -2.19
C PRO A 381 -15.35 40.49 -3.59
N GLY A 382 -16.00 39.81 -4.54
CA GLY A 382 -16.21 40.32 -5.91
C GLY A 382 -15.06 40.10 -6.90
N GLN A 383 -13.89 39.59 -6.48
CA GLN A 383 -12.89 39.11 -7.43
C GLN A 383 -13.33 37.77 -8.06
N THR A 384 -13.28 37.67 -9.38
CA THR A 384 -13.44 36.39 -10.08
C THR A 384 -12.10 35.69 -10.16
N VAL A 385 -11.94 34.56 -9.44
CA VAL A 385 -10.81 33.66 -9.65
C VAL A 385 -11.07 32.88 -10.94
N PRO A 386 -10.12 32.80 -11.89
CA PRO A 386 -10.31 31.98 -13.08
C PRO A 386 -10.54 30.53 -12.66
N THR A 387 -11.76 30.05 -12.85
CA THR A 387 -12.07 28.62 -12.74
C THR A 387 -11.25 27.92 -13.83
N PRO A 388 -10.39 26.93 -13.49
CA PRO A 388 -9.68 26.19 -14.51
C PRO A 388 -10.71 25.63 -15.49
N THR A 389 -10.53 25.93 -16.78
CA THR A 389 -11.40 25.42 -17.84
C THR A 389 -11.39 23.89 -17.72
N PRO A 390 -12.55 23.23 -17.54
CA PRO A 390 -12.57 21.78 -17.44
C PRO A 390 -11.94 21.21 -18.71
N ARG A 391 -10.80 20.53 -18.55
CA ARG A 391 -10.19 19.78 -19.64
C ARG A 391 -11.23 18.78 -20.12
N PRO A 392 -11.53 18.69 -21.43
CA PRO A 392 -12.39 17.62 -21.93
C PRO A 392 -11.86 16.29 -21.40
N PRO A 393 -12.72 15.44 -20.80
CA PRO A 393 -12.27 14.12 -20.41
C PRO A 393 -11.68 13.44 -21.65
N ALA A 394 -10.44 12.97 -21.56
CA ALA A 394 -9.88 12.14 -22.61
C ALA A 394 -10.81 10.92 -22.78
N THR A 395 -11.26 10.67 -24.01
CA THR A 395 -12.09 9.51 -24.33
C THR A 395 -11.36 8.26 -23.87
N PRO A 396 -11.90 7.46 -22.93
CA PRO A 396 -11.24 6.23 -22.52
C PRO A 396 -11.25 5.28 -23.71
N SER A 397 -10.07 4.83 -24.14
CA SER A 397 -9.98 3.62 -24.94
C SER A 397 -10.31 2.45 -24.01
N LEU A 398 -11.56 1.96 -24.08
CA LEU A 398 -11.98 0.66 -23.56
C LEU A 398 -11.12 -0.41 -24.21
N GLN A 399 -9.98 -0.72 -23.59
CA GLN A 399 -9.18 -1.85 -23.99
C GLN A 399 -9.21 -2.81 -22.81
N GLU A 400 -10.24 -3.67 -22.80
CA GLU A 400 -10.32 -4.87 -21.96
C GLU A 400 -9.02 -5.62 -22.14
N ASN A 401 -8.16 -5.65 -21.13
CA ASN A 401 -6.80 -6.07 -21.35
C ASN A 401 -6.22 -6.77 -20.14
N LEU A 402 -5.83 -8.02 -20.37
CA LEU A 402 -4.73 -8.64 -19.64
C LEU A 402 -3.51 -7.73 -19.73
N ARG A 403 -2.90 -7.39 -18.60
CA ARG A 403 -1.61 -6.70 -18.57
C ARG A 403 -0.55 -7.66 -18.07
N PHE A 404 0.55 -7.74 -18.80
CA PHE A 404 1.74 -8.43 -18.31
C PHE A 404 2.37 -7.64 -17.16
N VAL A 405 2.64 -8.32 -16.05
CA VAL A 405 3.32 -7.76 -14.88
C VAL A 405 4.77 -8.24 -14.84
N ALA A 406 4.98 -9.56 -14.78
CA ALA A 406 6.31 -10.15 -14.68
C ALA A 406 6.33 -11.60 -15.15
N ASP A 407 7.50 -12.07 -15.58
CA ASP A 407 7.79 -13.49 -15.72
C ASP A 407 8.08 -14.07 -14.33
N THR A 408 7.24 -15.00 -13.86
CA THR A 408 7.47 -15.70 -12.58
C THR A 408 8.38 -16.93 -12.76
N SER A 409 8.67 -17.31 -14.01
CA SER A 409 9.76 -18.23 -14.32
C SER A 409 10.24 -18.06 -15.76
N ILE A 410 11.42 -18.63 -16.03
CA ILE A 410 12.04 -18.70 -17.37
C ILE A 410 12.04 -17.31 -18.05
N PRO A 411 12.88 -16.37 -17.56
CA PRO A 411 13.00 -15.06 -18.19
C PRO A 411 13.40 -15.16 -19.67
N ASP A 412 13.07 -14.14 -20.44
CA ASP A 412 13.45 -14.08 -21.85
C ASP A 412 14.98 -14.21 -22.04
N GLY A 413 15.37 -15.11 -22.94
CA GLY A 413 16.76 -15.46 -23.24
C GLY A 413 17.32 -16.68 -22.49
N THR A 414 16.54 -17.29 -21.60
CA THR A 414 16.95 -18.51 -20.87
C THR A 414 17.45 -19.60 -21.82
N VAL A 415 18.59 -20.22 -21.48
CA VAL A 415 19.16 -21.34 -22.26
C VAL A 415 18.57 -22.65 -21.75
N LEU A 416 17.94 -23.42 -22.64
CA LEU A 416 17.36 -24.73 -22.34
C LEU A 416 17.99 -25.80 -23.22
N ARG A 417 18.01 -27.04 -22.74
CA ARG A 417 18.39 -28.21 -23.56
C ARG A 417 17.26 -28.56 -24.52
N ALA A 418 17.64 -29.19 -25.64
CA ALA A 418 16.66 -29.75 -26.57
C ALA A 418 15.74 -30.75 -25.84
N HIS A 419 14.44 -30.67 -26.11
CA HIS A 419 13.39 -31.50 -25.47
C HIS A 419 13.19 -31.30 -23.96
N GLU A 420 13.89 -30.35 -23.35
CA GLU A 420 13.74 -30.06 -21.92
C GLU A 420 12.30 -29.64 -21.60
N ARG A 421 11.74 -30.23 -20.54
CA ARG A 421 10.45 -29.84 -19.97
C ARG A 421 10.68 -28.70 -18.98
N PHE A 422 9.87 -27.66 -19.07
CA PHE A 422 9.95 -26.53 -18.14
C PHE A 422 8.57 -25.97 -17.82
N ASP A 423 8.42 -25.39 -16.63
CA ASP A 423 7.22 -24.67 -16.24
C ASP A 423 7.45 -23.18 -16.49
N LYS A 424 6.60 -22.59 -17.34
CA LYS A 424 6.57 -21.15 -17.62
C LYS A 424 5.45 -20.50 -16.83
N GLY A 425 5.80 -19.46 -16.06
CA GLY A 425 4.88 -18.66 -15.29
C GLY A 425 4.87 -17.21 -15.75
N TRP A 426 3.67 -16.63 -15.81
CA TRP A 426 3.45 -15.19 -16.00
C TRP A 426 2.52 -14.66 -14.93
N LEU A 427 2.97 -13.62 -14.23
CA LEU A 427 2.07 -12.78 -13.43
C LEU A 427 1.38 -11.78 -14.36
N VAL A 428 0.06 -11.80 -14.32
CA VAL A 428 -0.81 -10.95 -15.14
C VAL A 428 -1.81 -10.20 -14.29
N PHE A 429 -2.33 -9.09 -14.81
CA PHE A 429 -3.29 -8.23 -14.12
C PHE A 429 -4.49 -7.93 -14.99
N ASN A 430 -5.70 -8.09 -14.45
CA ASN A 430 -6.93 -7.75 -15.15
C ASN A 430 -7.22 -6.25 -15.01
N SER A 431 -6.85 -5.49 -16.04
CA SER A 431 -7.16 -4.05 -16.13
C SER A 431 -8.46 -3.73 -16.86
N GLY A 432 -9.23 -4.77 -17.24
CA GLY A 432 -10.52 -4.65 -17.88
C GLY A 432 -11.67 -4.47 -16.89
N SER A 433 -12.90 -4.51 -17.40
CA SER A 433 -14.14 -4.43 -16.61
C SER A 433 -14.82 -5.78 -16.42
N THR A 434 -14.38 -6.83 -17.14
CA THR A 434 -14.98 -8.17 -17.06
C THR A 434 -14.08 -9.16 -16.32
N THR A 435 -14.69 -9.97 -15.45
CA THR A 435 -14.02 -11.09 -14.78
C THR A 435 -13.62 -12.16 -15.81
N TRP A 436 -12.34 -12.55 -15.84
CA TRP A 436 -11.89 -13.72 -16.60
C TRP A 436 -12.34 -14.99 -15.89
N GLY A 437 -12.58 -16.06 -16.64
CA GLY A 437 -13.01 -17.34 -16.09
C GLY A 437 -13.37 -18.33 -17.18
N ALA A 438 -14.49 -19.05 -17.02
CA ALA A 438 -14.94 -20.02 -18.00
C ALA A 438 -15.04 -19.42 -19.42
N GLY A 439 -14.45 -20.12 -20.40
CA GLY A 439 -14.40 -19.68 -21.80
C GLY A 439 -13.23 -18.77 -22.16
N TRP A 440 -12.59 -18.11 -21.18
CA TRP A 440 -11.39 -17.33 -21.38
C TRP A 440 -10.16 -18.23 -21.46
N ALA A 441 -9.25 -17.97 -22.39
CA ALA A 441 -8.03 -18.76 -22.52
C ALA A 441 -6.88 -17.99 -23.17
N LEU A 442 -5.65 -18.24 -22.72
CA LEU A 442 -4.46 -17.87 -23.50
C LEU A 442 -4.35 -18.82 -24.69
N GLN A 443 -4.17 -18.26 -25.88
CA GLN A 443 -3.92 -19.03 -27.10
C GLN A 443 -2.61 -18.59 -27.75
N VAL A 444 -1.89 -19.56 -28.30
CA VAL A 444 -0.66 -19.30 -29.04
C VAL A 444 -0.98 -18.63 -30.38
N GLN A 445 -0.23 -17.59 -30.75
CA GLN A 445 -0.37 -16.87 -32.02
C GLN A 445 0.72 -17.20 -33.04
N SER A 446 1.92 -17.58 -32.59
CA SER A 446 3.03 -17.97 -33.47
C SER A 446 3.19 -19.49 -33.60
N ALA A 447 4.04 -19.93 -34.54
CA ALA A 447 4.26 -21.34 -34.85
C ALA A 447 4.64 -22.18 -33.61
N ARG A 448 4.19 -23.45 -33.63
CA ARG A 448 4.01 -24.40 -32.52
C ARG A 448 5.30 -24.85 -31.81
N ALA A 449 6.06 -23.93 -31.24
CA ALA A 449 7.37 -24.24 -30.66
C ALA A 449 7.31 -25.08 -29.37
N PHE A 450 6.25 -24.97 -28.56
CA PHE A 450 6.27 -25.48 -27.17
C PHE A 450 5.20 -26.51 -26.80
N GLY A 451 4.52 -27.11 -27.79
CA GLY A 451 3.56 -28.21 -27.61
C GLY A 451 2.15 -27.82 -27.17
N ALA A 452 2.00 -26.86 -26.25
CA ALA A 452 0.68 -26.34 -25.83
C ALA A 452 0.12 -25.32 -26.85
N ARG A 453 -1.22 -25.25 -26.99
CA ARG A 453 -1.91 -24.31 -27.91
C ARG A 453 -2.95 -23.41 -27.24
N ARG A 454 -3.53 -23.89 -26.15
CA ARG A 454 -4.57 -23.22 -25.38
C ARG A 454 -4.35 -23.53 -23.90
N ILE A 455 -4.47 -22.51 -23.06
CA ILE A 455 -4.36 -22.61 -21.60
C ILE A 455 -5.58 -21.90 -21.03
N ASP A 456 -6.42 -22.61 -20.29
CA ASP A 456 -7.51 -21.98 -19.55
C ASP A 456 -6.92 -21.07 -18.46
N VAL A 457 -7.50 -19.88 -18.31
CA VAL A 457 -7.03 -18.90 -17.31
C VAL A 457 -7.82 -19.03 -16.00
N PRO A 458 -7.19 -18.76 -14.85
CA PRO A 458 -7.90 -18.75 -13.57
C PRO A 458 -8.95 -17.63 -13.52
N VAL A 459 -9.95 -17.81 -12.64
CA VAL A 459 -10.96 -16.76 -12.39
C VAL A 459 -10.26 -15.52 -11.85
N THR A 460 -10.35 -14.41 -12.58
CA THR A 460 -9.62 -13.18 -12.26
C THR A 460 -10.55 -11.98 -12.42
N PRO A 461 -11.11 -11.44 -11.31
CA PRO A 461 -11.95 -10.26 -11.36
C PRO A 461 -11.20 -9.02 -11.88
N PRO A 462 -11.91 -7.96 -12.32
CA PRO A 462 -11.31 -6.65 -12.53
C PRO A 462 -10.43 -6.25 -11.34
N CYS A 463 -9.28 -5.67 -11.64
CA CYS A 463 -8.31 -5.21 -10.66
C CYS A 463 -7.73 -6.29 -9.77
N HIS A 464 -7.74 -7.54 -10.22
CA HIS A 464 -7.04 -8.63 -9.56
C HIS A 464 -5.92 -9.15 -10.45
N SER A 465 -4.93 -9.75 -9.79
CA SER A 465 -3.81 -10.40 -10.49
C SER A 465 -4.01 -11.91 -10.55
N ALA A 466 -3.30 -12.58 -11.46
CA ALA A 466 -3.21 -14.02 -11.46
C ALA A 466 -1.83 -14.46 -11.94
N ASN A 467 -1.28 -15.51 -11.33
CA ASN A 467 -0.11 -16.20 -11.85
C ASN A 467 -0.56 -17.37 -12.73
N ILE A 468 -0.31 -17.28 -14.04
CA ILE A 468 -0.64 -18.34 -15.00
C ILE A 468 0.60 -19.20 -15.19
N VAL A 469 0.50 -20.49 -14.86
CA VAL A 469 1.61 -21.45 -14.97
C VAL A 469 1.26 -22.55 -15.96
N VAL A 470 2.13 -22.76 -16.95
CA VAL A 470 1.99 -23.80 -17.97
C VAL A 470 3.26 -24.64 -18.10
N ARG A 471 3.08 -25.95 -18.26
CA ARG A 471 4.17 -26.87 -18.58
C ARG A 471 4.39 -26.91 -20.09
N LEU A 472 5.61 -26.62 -20.52
CA LEU A 472 6.03 -26.52 -21.92
C LEU A 472 7.25 -27.42 -22.20
N HIS A 473 7.55 -27.61 -23.48
CA HIS A 473 8.67 -28.41 -23.96
C HIS A 473 9.52 -27.64 -24.95
N ALA A 474 10.84 -27.58 -24.73
CA ALA A 474 11.78 -26.99 -25.66
C ALA A 474 11.84 -27.79 -26.99
N PRO A 475 11.91 -27.12 -28.16
CA PRO A 475 12.12 -27.79 -29.45
C PRO A 475 13.42 -28.60 -29.53
N ALA A 476 13.51 -29.44 -30.57
CA ALA A 476 14.72 -30.21 -30.88
C ALA A 476 15.85 -29.35 -31.48
N HIS A 477 15.50 -28.34 -32.28
CA HIS A 477 16.46 -27.57 -33.06
C HIS A 477 17.07 -26.43 -32.24
N GLY A 478 18.39 -26.29 -32.35
CA GLY A 478 19.14 -25.21 -31.69
C GLY A 478 18.78 -23.82 -32.22
N GLY A 479 19.02 -22.79 -31.41
CA GLY A 479 18.80 -21.39 -31.77
C GLY A 479 17.79 -20.66 -30.87
N ARG A 480 17.51 -19.39 -31.19
CA ARG A 480 16.49 -18.59 -30.49
C ARG A 480 15.10 -19.04 -30.94
N VAL A 481 14.25 -19.38 -29.99
CA VAL A 481 12.88 -19.84 -30.20
C VAL A 481 11.95 -18.90 -29.45
N GLU A 482 10.84 -18.52 -30.08
CA GLU A 482 9.86 -17.60 -29.55
C GLU A 482 8.43 -18.13 -29.65
N GLY A 483 7.68 -18.05 -28.55
CA GLY A 483 6.26 -18.37 -28.47
C GLY A 483 5.47 -17.14 -28.03
N ILE A 484 4.49 -16.75 -28.83
CA ILE A 484 3.64 -15.58 -28.59
C ILE A 484 2.27 -16.08 -28.15
N TRP A 485 1.78 -15.57 -27.02
CA TRP A 485 0.50 -15.93 -26.42
C TRP A 485 -0.35 -14.67 -26.21
N GLN A 486 -1.65 -14.78 -26.42
CA GLN A 486 -2.56 -13.68 -26.13
C GLN A 486 -3.89 -14.22 -25.60
N LEU A 487 -4.54 -13.45 -24.73
CA LEU A 487 -5.81 -13.82 -24.13
C LEU A 487 -6.91 -13.75 -25.18
N ARG A 488 -7.80 -14.74 -25.19
CA ARG A 488 -9.06 -14.70 -25.92
C ARG A 488 -10.24 -14.74 -24.97
N ASP A 489 -11.24 -13.93 -25.28
CA ASP A 489 -12.53 -13.96 -24.63
C ASP A 489 -13.39 -15.16 -25.11
N PRO A 490 -14.55 -15.43 -24.48
CA PRO A 490 -15.42 -16.54 -24.87
C PRO A 490 -16.01 -16.44 -26.28
N THR A 491 -16.00 -15.25 -26.90
CA THR A 491 -16.44 -15.04 -28.29
C THR A 491 -15.31 -15.27 -29.30
N GLY A 492 -14.09 -15.50 -28.80
CA GLY A 492 -12.90 -15.73 -29.60
C GLY A 492 -12.15 -14.45 -29.97
N HIS A 493 -12.53 -13.29 -29.45
CA HIS A 493 -11.79 -12.05 -29.70
C HIS A 493 -10.51 -12.00 -28.87
N THR A 494 -9.45 -11.46 -29.45
CA THR A 494 -8.15 -11.37 -28.79
C THR A 494 -8.03 -10.05 -28.03
N VAL A 495 -7.54 -10.11 -26.80
CA VAL A 495 -7.51 -9.01 -25.84
C VAL A 495 -6.21 -8.99 -25.03
N GLY A 496 -5.79 -7.82 -24.56
CA GLY A 496 -4.65 -7.68 -23.66
C GLY A 496 -3.27 -7.66 -24.29
N SER A 497 -2.28 -7.52 -23.41
CA SER A 497 -0.86 -7.68 -23.68
C SER A 497 -0.56 -9.05 -24.29
N ILE A 498 0.45 -9.05 -25.16
CA ILE A 498 1.10 -10.27 -25.60
C ILE A 498 1.99 -10.78 -24.46
N LEU A 499 1.96 -12.09 -24.26
CA LEU A 499 2.88 -12.81 -23.39
C LEU A 499 3.87 -13.60 -24.23
N THR A 500 5.14 -13.58 -23.86
CA THR A 500 6.21 -14.22 -24.62
C THR A 500 6.84 -15.38 -23.85
N VAL A 501 7.35 -16.34 -24.63
CA VAL A 501 8.38 -17.29 -24.19
C VAL A 501 9.54 -17.13 -25.15
N VAL A 502 10.62 -16.48 -24.73
CA VAL A 502 11.84 -16.40 -25.52
C VAL A 502 12.93 -17.24 -24.88
N VAL A 503 13.37 -18.30 -25.55
CA VAL A 503 14.45 -19.18 -25.06
C VAL A 503 15.51 -19.40 -26.13
N ARG A 504 16.70 -19.82 -25.71
CA ARG A 504 17.77 -20.28 -26.59
C ARG A 504 17.97 -21.77 -26.39
N ILE A 505 17.80 -22.56 -27.45
CA ILE A 505 18.06 -24.00 -27.40
C ILE A 505 19.53 -24.23 -27.73
N GLY A 506 20.27 -24.83 -26.80
CA GLY A 506 21.69 -25.10 -26.96
C GLY A 506 22.20 -26.14 -25.98
N HIS A 507 23.47 -26.52 -26.14
CA HIS A 507 24.15 -27.28 -25.11
C HIS A 507 24.33 -26.34 -23.91
N GLY A 508 23.71 -26.67 -22.77
CA GLY A 508 23.96 -25.93 -21.52
C GLY A 508 25.46 -25.89 -21.20
N PRO A 509 25.91 -25.00 -20.27
CA PRO A 509 27.30 -25.04 -19.82
C PRO A 509 27.66 -26.49 -19.44
N PRO A 510 28.88 -26.96 -19.77
CA PRO A 510 29.27 -28.32 -19.45
C PRO A 510 29.04 -28.52 -17.96
N THR A 511 28.35 -29.62 -17.61
CA THR A 511 28.33 -30.11 -16.24
C THR A 511 29.78 -30.10 -15.76
N PRO A 512 30.12 -29.48 -14.61
CA PRO A 512 31.48 -29.61 -14.10
C PRO A 512 31.78 -31.10 -14.03
N THR A 513 32.82 -31.52 -14.76
CA THR A 513 33.36 -32.87 -14.65
C THR A 513 33.58 -33.11 -13.15
N PRO A 514 33.09 -34.23 -12.57
CA PRO A 514 33.46 -34.55 -11.21
C PRO A 514 34.99 -34.53 -11.15
N GLU A 515 35.54 -33.59 -10.38
CA GLU A 515 36.97 -33.56 -10.12
C GLU A 515 37.34 -34.95 -9.58
N PRO A 516 38.38 -35.61 -10.11
CA PRO A 516 38.76 -36.93 -9.62
C PRO A 516 38.95 -36.84 -8.11
N THR A 517 38.23 -37.71 -7.39
CA THR A 517 38.29 -37.83 -5.94
C THR A 517 39.76 -37.81 -5.50
N ARG A 518 40.22 -36.69 -4.94
CA ARG A 518 41.49 -36.68 -4.22
C ARG A 518 41.30 -37.63 -3.05
N VAL A 519 42.07 -38.71 -3.07
CA VAL A 519 42.22 -39.62 -1.92
C VAL A 519 42.55 -38.75 -0.70
N PRO A 520 41.73 -38.77 0.37
CA PRO A 520 42.01 -37.99 1.56
C PRO A 520 43.32 -38.48 2.18
N THR A 521 44.30 -37.57 2.29
CA THR A 521 45.41 -37.75 3.24
C THR A 521 44.82 -37.67 4.66
N PRO A 522 45.14 -38.60 5.57
CA PRO A 522 44.56 -38.59 6.91
C PRO A 522 45.19 -37.49 7.79
N ILE A 523 44.46 -37.17 8.88
CA ILE A 523 44.81 -36.35 10.08
C ILE A 523 44.41 -34.86 9.94
N SER A 524 43.69 -34.17 10.86
CA SER A 524 43.38 -34.36 12.28
C SER A 524 41.98 -33.80 12.63
N ALA A 525 41.33 -34.35 13.66
CA ALA A 525 39.98 -34.00 14.12
C ALA A 525 39.96 -32.87 15.18
N SER A 526 38.99 -31.94 15.08
CA SER A 526 38.28 -31.29 16.22
C SER A 526 37.22 -30.27 15.75
N PRO A 527 36.21 -29.87 16.58
CA PRO A 527 34.94 -30.55 16.62
C PRO A 527 33.72 -29.65 16.27
N THR A 528 32.63 -30.36 15.97
CA THR A 528 31.25 -29.94 15.71
C THR A 528 30.64 -28.98 16.75
N PRO A 529 29.85 -27.97 16.36
CA PRO A 529 28.89 -27.35 17.26
C PRO A 529 27.53 -28.08 17.23
N THR A 530 27.18 -28.59 18.40
CA THR A 530 25.93 -29.22 18.85
C THR A 530 24.71 -28.30 18.73
N PRO A 531 23.49 -28.84 18.51
CA PRO A 531 22.25 -28.10 18.68
C PRO A 531 21.92 -27.89 20.16
N VAL A 532 21.63 -26.64 20.54
CA VAL A 532 20.98 -26.24 21.81
C VAL A 532 20.21 -24.97 21.42
N GLY A 533 18.89 -24.85 21.60
CA GLY A 533 18.10 -25.10 22.80
C GLY A 533 17.36 -23.79 23.08
#